data_AF-A0A526YKT7-F1
#
_entry.id   AF-A0A526YKT7-F1
#
_cell.length_a   1.000
_cell.length_b   1.000
_cell.length_c   1.000
_cell.angle_alpha   90.00
_cell.angle_beta   90.00
_cell.angle_gamma   90.00
#
_symmetry.space_group_name_H-M   'P 1'
#
loop_
_entity.id
_entity.type
_entity.pdbx_description
1 polymer ?
#
loop_
_entity_poly.entity_id
_entity_poly.type
_entity_poly.pdbx_seq_one_letter_code
_entity_poly.pdbx_strand_id
1 'polypeptide(L)'
;NCAYMWMEHSLSPKVQGDVSAWFGSLPVVPAACKGNELLGDEGCKTNGYDNFEKIRFWKTPVSKCATQDQCVPYYRWVSDYIG
;
A
#
# COMPACT_ATOMS: atom_id res chain seq x y z
N ASN A 1 -11.47 9.93 21.83
CA ASN A 1 -10.40 10.12 20.84
C ASN A 1 -9.98 8.79 20.19
N CYS A 2 -10.94 7.96 19.75
CA CYS A 2 -10.64 6.58 19.36
C CYS A 2 -9.89 6.50 18.01
N ALA A 3 -10.18 7.41 17.08
CA ALA A 3 -9.54 7.42 15.76
C ALA A 3 -8.02 7.66 15.85
N TYR A 4 -7.56 8.61 16.65
CA TYR A 4 -6.12 8.85 16.81
C TYR A 4 -5.43 7.72 17.59
N MET A 5 -6.10 7.15 18.60
CA MET A 5 -5.56 5.98 19.30
C MET A 5 -5.40 4.77 18.37
N TRP A 6 -6.31 4.59 17.42
CA TRP A 6 -6.18 3.56 16.39
C TRP A 6 -5.03 3.86 15.43
N MET A 7 -4.87 5.11 14.97
CA MET A 7 -3.74 5.49 14.11
C MET A 7 -2.39 5.26 14.81
N GLU A 8 -2.29 5.50 16.11
CA GLU A 8 -1.09 5.18 16.88
C GLU A 8 -0.87 3.65 16.98
N HIS A 9 -1.92 2.91 17.36
CA HIS A 9 -1.85 1.45 17.46
C HIS A 9 -1.45 0.78 16.13
N SER A 10 -1.99 1.27 15.02
CA SER A 10 -1.73 0.72 13.68
C SER A 10 -0.28 0.93 13.23
N LEU A 11 0.47 1.86 13.84
CA LEU A 11 1.89 2.09 13.58
C LEU A 11 2.82 1.27 14.48
N SER A 12 2.28 0.50 15.44
CA SER A 12 3.13 -0.35 16.28
C SER A 12 3.82 -1.44 15.45
N PRO A 13 5.12 -1.75 15.69
CA PRO A 13 5.84 -2.75 14.89
C PRO A 13 5.19 -4.13 14.88
N LYS A 14 4.59 -4.53 16.00
CA LYS A 14 3.87 -5.81 16.08
C LYS A 14 2.69 -5.85 15.09
N VAL A 15 1.80 -4.85 15.14
CA VAL A 15 0.62 -4.81 14.26
C VAL A 15 1.02 -4.70 12.80
N GLN A 16 2.00 -3.84 12.48
CA GLN A 16 2.51 -3.68 11.12
C GLN A 16 3.06 -5.00 10.55
N GLY A 17 3.83 -5.74 11.34
CA GLY A 17 4.37 -7.04 10.94
C GLY A 17 3.28 -8.09 10.77
N ASP A 18 2.38 -8.22 11.75
CA ASP A 18 1.29 -9.21 11.72
C ASP A 18 0.35 -9.00 10.53
N VAL A 19 -0.03 -7.74 10.24
CA VAL A 19 -0.87 -7.40 9.08
C VAL A 19 -0.16 -7.72 7.78
N SER A 20 1.15 -7.41 7.69
CA SER A 20 1.95 -7.70 6.49
C SER A 20 2.12 -9.19 6.26
N ALA A 21 2.27 -9.98 7.33
CA ALA A 21 2.32 -11.43 7.27
C ALA A 21 0.98 -12.02 6.79
N TRP A 22 -0.13 -11.49 7.32
CA TRP A 22 -1.47 -11.98 7.00
C TRP A 22 -1.90 -11.66 5.57
N PHE A 23 -1.72 -10.42 5.13
CA PHE A 23 -2.17 -9.97 3.81
C PHE A 23 -1.16 -10.27 2.69
N GLY A 24 0.12 -10.44 3.02
CA GLY A 24 1.21 -10.46 2.04
C GLY A 24 1.63 -9.07 1.56
N SER A 25 1.29 -8.02 2.31
CA SER A 25 1.73 -6.64 2.05
C SER A 25 3.09 -6.33 2.68
N LEU A 26 3.50 -5.06 2.62
CA LEU A 26 4.70 -4.54 3.27
C LEU A 26 4.31 -3.58 4.40
N PRO A 27 5.03 -3.59 5.53
CA PRO A 27 4.79 -2.65 6.61
C PRO A 27 5.29 -1.26 6.22
N VAL A 28 4.53 -0.22 6.55
CA VAL A 28 4.96 1.18 6.36
C VAL A 28 5.93 1.64 7.45
N VAL A 29 6.07 0.86 8.53
CA VAL A 29 7.07 1.04 9.59
C VAL A 29 8.18 0.00 9.39
N PRO A 30 9.35 0.37 8.83
CA PRO A 30 10.37 -0.60 8.41
C PRO A 30 10.93 -1.45 9.55
N ALA A 31 10.86 -0.96 10.79
CA ALA A 31 11.27 -1.71 11.98
C ALA A 31 10.46 -3.01 12.17
N ALA A 32 9.23 -3.08 11.64
CA ALA A 32 8.39 -4.26 11.69
C ALA A 32 8.88 -5.43 10.80
N CYS A 33 9.83 -5.19 9.89
CA CYS A 33 10.42 -6.22 9.05
C CYS A 33 11.34 -7.19 9.80
N LYS A 34 11.67 -6.92 11.07
CA LYS A 34 12.57 -7.73 11.88
C LYS A 34 11.87 -8.17 13.15
N GLY A 35 12.10 -9.40 13.58
CA GLY A 35 11.63 -9.89 14.88
C GLY A 35 10.11 -9.98 15.03
N ASN A 36 9.36 -9.98 13.92
CA ASN A 36 7.95 -10.34 13.92
C ASN A 36 7.84 -11.84 13.60
N GLU A 37 7.24 -12.62 14.51
CA GLU A 37 7.18 -14.09 14.41
C GLU A 37 6.38 -14.59 13.21
N LEU A 38 5.30 -13.89 12.83
CA LEU A 38 4.44 -14.30 11.72
C LEU A 38 5.04 -13.94 10.37
N LEU A 39 5.64 -12.74 10.26
CA LEU A 39 6.26 -12.27 9.04
C LEU A 39 7.60 -13.00 8.78
N GLY A 40 8.35 -13.28 9.86
CA GLY A 40 9.72 -13.79 9.79
C GLY A 40 10.72 -12.76 9.25
N ASP A 41 12.01 -13.04 9.44
CA ASP A 41 13.08 -12.09 9.08
C ASP A 41 13.23 -11.89 7.56
N GLU A 42 12.82 -12.87 6.74
CA GLU A 42 12.80 -12.78 5.28
C GLU A 42 11.44 -12.35 4.71
N GLY A 43 10.43 -12.10 5.56
CA GLY A 43 9.06 -11.84 5.13
C GLY A 43 8.92 -10.57 4.28
N CYS A 44 9.54 -9.47 4.70
CA CYS A 44 9.51 -8.24 3.91
C CYS A 44 10.15 -8.41 2.53
N LYS A 45 11.29 -9.11 2.44
CA LYS A 45 11.94 -9.41 1.17
C LYS A 45 11.05 -10.28 0.28
N THR A 46 10.44 -11.32 0.86
CA THR A 46 9.51 -12.22 0.17
C THR A 46 8.31 -11.47 -0.39
N ASN A 47 7.75 -10.54 0.38
CA ASN A 47 6.62 -9.69 -0.03
C ASN A 47 7.03 -8.56 -1.00
N GLY A 48 8.32 -8.45 -1.35
CA GLY A 48 8.82 -7.55 -2.38
C GLY A 48 9.15 -6.14 -1.88
N TYR A 49 9.70 -5.99 -0.67
CA TYR A 49 10.11 -4.70 -0.12
C TYR A 49 11.00 -3.88 -1.08
N ASP A 50 11.90 -4.55 -1.79
CA ASP A 50 12.83 -3.92 -2.76
C ASP A 50 12.19 -3.57 -4.11
N ASN A 51 10.91 -3.88 -4.31
CA ASN A 51 10.18 -3.62 -5.55
C ASN A 51 9.35 -2.34 -5.50
N PHE A 52 9.40 -1.55 -4.42
CA PHE A 52 8.55 -0.36 -4.24
C PHE A 52 8.54 0.57 -5.47
N GLU A 53 9.72 0.91 -6.01
CA GLU A 53 9.87 1.80 -7.17
C GLU A 53 9.43 1.18 -8.50
N LYS A 54 9.23 -0.14 -8.54
CA LYS A 54 8.72 -0.84 -9.73
C LYS A 54 7.19 -0.80 -9.79
N ILE A 55 6.52 -0.49 -8.68
CA ILE A 55 5.06 -0.49 -8.59
C ILE A 55 4.49 0.80 -9.18
N ARG A 56 3.51 0.67 -10.09
CA ARG A 56 2.67 1.79 -10.51
C ARG A 56 1.51 1.92 -9.53
N PHE A 57 1.75 2.62 -8.41
CA PHE A 57 0.73 2.82 -7.38
C PHE A 57 -0.53 3.47 -7.96
N TRP A 58 -1.69 3.01 -7.46
CA TRP A 58 -2.97 3.55 -7.85
C TRP A 58 -3.05 5.04 -7.56
N LYS A 59 -3.54 5.79 -8.55
CA LYS A 59 -3.82 7.22 -8.50
C LYS A 59 -5.12 7.44 -9.21
N THR A 60 -5.85 8.47 -8.82
CA THR A 60 -7.07 8.87 -9.55
C THR A 60 -6.70 9.38 -10.93
N PRO A 61 -7.17 8.76 -12.03
CA PRO A 61 -7.01 9.31 -13.38
C PRO A 61 -7.67 10.69 -13.48
N VAL A 62 -6.89 11.68 -13.91
CA VAL A 62 -7.33 13.06 -14.13
C VAL A 62 -7.23 13.42 -15.61
N SER A 63 -8.04 14.36 -16.08
CA SER A 63 -8.05 14.77 -17.48
C SER A 63 -6.76 15.51 -17.89
N LYS A 64 -6.10 16.20 -16.95
CA LYS A 64 -4.83 16.90 -17.19
C LYS A 64 -3.66 15.93 -17.04
N CYS A 65 -2.95 15.64 -18.13
CA CYS A 65 -1.76 14.80 -18.12
C CYS A 65 -0.64 15.42 -18.96
N ALA A 66 0.59 14.94 -18.75
CA ALA A 66 1.79 15.59 -19.31
C ALA A 66 2.08 15.21 -20.78
N THR A 67 1.52 14.09 -21.26
CA THR A 67 1.91 13.47 -22.53
C THR A 67 1.01 13.82 -23.71
N GLN A 68 -0.17 14.40 -23.46
CA GLN A 68 -1.20 14.66 -24.45
C GLN A 68 -2.14 15.76 -23.95
N ASP A 69 -2.96 16.31 -24.86
CA ASP A 69 -3.86 17.42 -24.54
C ASP A 69 -4.90 17.07 -23.46
N GLN A 70 -5.44 15.83 -23.49
CA GLN A 70 -6.37 15.33 -22.47
C GLN A 70 -6.23 13.82 -22.26
N CYS A 71 -6.30 13.37 -21.01
CA CYS A 71 -6.40 11.95 -20.62
C CYS A 71 -7.82 11.56 -20.22
N VAL A 72 -8.11 10.25 -20.25
CA VAL A 72 -9.41 9.71 -19.83
C VAL A 72 -9.56 9.85 -18.30
N PRO A 73 -10.55 10.62 -17.81
CA PRO A 73 -10.75 10.86 -16.37
C PRO A 73 -11.43 9.67 -15.67
N TYR A 74 -11.30 9.58 -14.35
CA TYR A 74 -11.79 8.44 -13.56
C TYR A 74 -13.28 8.11 -13.76
N TYR A 75 -14.17 9.11 -13.93
CA TYR A 75 -15.59 8.82 -14.12
C TYR A 75 -15.87 7.98 -15.38
N ARG A 76 -15.08 8.15 -16.44
CA ARG A 76 -15.18 7.33 -17.66
C ARG A 76 -14.72 5.90 -17.39
N TRP A 77 -13.63 5.71 -16.65
CA TRP A 77 -13.19 4.38 -16.22
C TRP A 77 -14.30 3.65 -15.45
N VAL A 78 -14.97 4.34 -14.53
CA VAL A 78 -16.08 3.77 -13.75
C VAL A 78 -17.24 3.38 -14.66
N SER A 79 -17.68 4.28 -15.55
CA SER A 79 -18.77 3.99 -16.49
C SER A 79 -18.45 2.83 -17.43
N ASP A 80 -17.23 2.80 -17.98
CA ASP A 80 -16.82 1.81 -18.98
C ASP A 80 -16.52 0.44 -18.34
N TYR A 81 -16.10 0.40 -17.07
CA TYR A 81 -15.82 -0.86 -16.35
C TYR A 81 -17.06 -1.51 -15.74
N ILE A 82 -18.06 -0.72 -15.34
CA ILE A 82 -19.31 -1.21 -14.73
C ILE A 82 -20.40 -1.47 -15.78
N GLY A 83 -20.40 -0.70 -16.89
CA GLY A 83 -21.46 -0.64 -17.89
C GLY A 83 -21.68 -1.89 -18.73
#